data_AF-A0A430FFG9-F1
#
_entry.id   AF-A0A430FFG9-F1
#
_cell.length_a   1.000
_cell.length_b   1.000
_cell.length_c   1.000
_cell.angle_alpha   90.00
_cell.angle_beta   90.00
_cell.angle_gamma   90.00
#
_symmetry.space_group_name_H-M   'P 1'
#
loop_
_entity.id
_entity.type
_entity.pdbx_description
1 polymer ?
#
loop_
_entity_poly.entity_id
_entity_poly.type
_entity_poly.pdbx_seq_one_letter_code
_entity_poly.pdbx_strand_id
1 'polypeptide(L)'
;MEQRHNESHDDGDFQYPRRLNAFGKWVSRQVRTLVEGGYDATGVRHDGYLQNGSYAVSAVARLRRSVGHEVGADPDIFAWTMPPSEHPEIAGDISRYPQGPSPEERAAHAAITLFAVHQQSNRAISMHTDSNVSFGRAIGSMACGNFNEDGIRGMFDRLQTANSWKELVRHARSLISLLKRERIAINYGLFAQDLLSLRGTRNQANAVRTLWGRDFQSAYRHEQMERDGQEE
;
A
#
# COMPACT_ATOMS: atom_id res chain seq x y z
N MET A 1 41.76 25.95 -18.49
CA MET A 1 40.41 26.36 -18.02
C MET A 1 39.53 25.14 -18.14
N GLU A 2 39.50 24.33 -17.08
CA GLU A 2 38.67 23.13 -16.97
C GLU A 2 37.21 23.52 -16.75
N GLN A 3 36.33 23.07 -17.65
CA GLN A 3 34.90 23.01 -17.37
C GLN A 3 34.63 21.66 -16.73
N ARG A 4 34.37 21.68 -15.43
CA ARG A 4 33.94 20.51 -14.67
C ARG A 4 32.54 20.11 -15.14
N HIS A 5 32.45 18.93 -15.75
CA HIS A 5 31.21 18.19 -15.88
C HIS A 5 30.66 17.94 -14.46
N ASN A 6 29.44 18.40 -14.22
CA ASN A 6 28.69 18.09 -13.01
C ASN A 6 28.16 16.65 -13.17
N GLU A 7 28.88 15.69 -12.58
CA GLU A 7 28.42 14.32 -12.45
C GLU A 7 27.17 14.29 -11.58
N SER A 8 26.10 13.76 -12.15
CA SER A 8 24.89 13.34 -11.47
C SER A 8 25.24 12.52 -10.24
N HIS A 9 24.78 12.97 -9.07
CA HIS A 9 24.76 12.18 -7.84
C HIS A 9 24.12 10.82 -8.15
N ASP A 10 24.95 9.78 -8.11
CA ASP A 10 24.57 8.39 -8.17
C ASP A 10 23.92 8.05 -6.82
N ASP A 11 22.58 7.99 -6.80
CA ASP A 11 21.78 7.62 -5.62
C ASP A 11 22.17 6.22 -5.15
N GLY A 12 22.97 6.19 -4.09
CA GLY A 12 23.52 4.99 -3.49
C GLY A 12 22.49 3.90 -3.20
N ASP A 13 22.75 2.73 -3.78
CA ASP A 13 22.48 1.42 -3.20
C ASP A 13 21.00 1.06 -2.91
N PHE A 14 20.18 0.98 -3.96
CA PHE A 14 18.85 0.34 -3.87
C PHE A 14 18.88 -1.08 -4.43
N GLN A 15 19.14 -2.05 -3.55
CA GLN A 15 18.95 -3.48 -3.76
C GLN A 15 17.65 -3.77 -4.52
N TYR A 16 17.79 -4.23 -5.77
CA TYR A 16 16.79 -4.74 -6.71
C TYR A 16 15.34 -4.23 -6.55
N PRO A 17 14.87 -3.32 -7.44
CA PRO A 17 13.51 -2.79 -7.33
C PRO A 17 12.47 -3.91 -7.34
N ARG A 18 11.57 -3.90 -6.35
CA ARG A 18 10.57 -4.95 -6.21
C ARG A 18 9.59 -4.86 -7.37
N ARG A 19 9.44 -5.97 -8.08
CA ARG A 19 8.53 -6.06 -9.22
C ARG A 19 7.13 -6.43 -8.76
N LEU A 20 6.14 -5.74 -9.32
CA LEU A 20 4.74 -6.13 -9.17
C LEU A 20 4.45 -7.38 -10.01
N ASN A 21 3.84 -8.39 -9.40
CA ASN A 21 3.18 -9.49 -10.09
C ASN A 21 1.81 -9.04 -10.66
N ALA A 22 1.09 -9.93 -11.34
CA ALA A 22 -0.18 -9.56 -11.97
C ALA A 22 -1.23 -9.08 -10.95
N PHE A 23 -1.34 -9.74 -9.79
CA PHE A 23 -2.20 -9.31 -8.68
C PHE A 23 -1.88 -7.89 -8.17
N GLY A 24 -0.62 -7.59 -7.85
CA GLY A 24 -0.26 -6.25 -7.37
C GLY A 24 -0.38 -5.17 -8.43
N LYS A 25 -0.12 -5.48 -9.71
CA LYS A 25 -0.41 -4.56 -10.83
C LYS A 25 -1.89 -4.25 -10.93
N TRP A 26 -2.74 -5.25 -10.75
CA TRP A 26 -4.19 -5.05 -10.74
C TRP A 26 -4.63 -4.16 -9.57
N VAL A 27 -4.15 -4.41 -8.34
CA VAL A 27 -4.47 -3.55 -7.19
C VAL A 27 -3.97 -2.12 -7.38
N SER A 28 -2.73 -1.93 -7.85
CA SER A 28 -2.18 -0.61 -8.18
C SER A 28 -3.06 0.13 -9.19
N ARG A 29 -3.53 -0.55 -10.24
CA ARG A 29 -4.46 0.03 -11.22
C ARG A 29 -5.78 0.44 -10.57
N GLN A 30 -6.38 -0.40 -9.72
CA GLN A 30 -7.65 -0.07 -9.03
C GLN A 30 -7.53 1.22 -8.20
N VAL A 31 -6.49 1.33 -7.37
CA VAL A 31 -6.31 2.52 -6.54
C VAL A 31 -5.94 3.75 -7.37
N ARG A 32 -5.22 3.58 -8.48
CA ARG A 32 -4.93 4.67 -9.43
C ARG A 32 -6.20 5.18 -10.08
N THR A 33 -7.06 4.29 -10.57
CA THR A 33 -8.35 4.66 -11.16
C THR A 33 -9.25 5.36 -10.13
N LEU A 34 -9.25 4.91 -8.87
CA LEU A 34 -9.98 5.60 -7.79
C LEU A 34 -9.51 7.05 -7.59
N VAL A 35 -8.20 7.30 -7.67
CA VAL A 35 -7.62 8.59 -7.27
C VAL A 35 -7.47 9.58 -8.42
N GLU A 36 -7.04 9.11 -9.60
CA GLU A 36 -6.81 9.92 -10.79
C GLU A 36 -7.97 9.89 -11.78
N GLY A 37 -8.86 8.90 -11.65
CA GLY A 37 -9.93 8.66 -12.61
C GLY A 37 -9.47 7.76 -13.76
N GLY A 38 -10.27 7.68 -14.80
CA GLY A 38 -9.97 6.83 -15.95
C GLY A 38 -11.08 6.83 -16.98
N TYR A 39 -11.01 5.88 -17.90
CA TYR A 39 -12.04 5.65 -18.91
C TYR A 39 -12.73 4.32 -18.63
N ASP A 40 -14.04 4.27 -18.79
CA ASP A 40 -14.77 3.00 -18.76
C ASP A 40 -14.68 2.25 -20.11
N ALA A 41 -15.28 1.06 -20.17
CA ALA A 41 -15.28 0.23 -21.38
C ALA A 41 -15.98 0.88 -22.59
N THR A 42 -16.78 1.92 -22.37
CA THR A 42 -17.46 2.69 -23.44
C THR A 42 -16.65 3.91 -23.89
N GLY A 43 -15.49 4.15 -23.26
CA GLY A 43 -14.62 5.29 -23.55
C GLY A 43 -15.05 6.59 -22.85
N VAL A 44 -15.99 6.53 -21.91
CA VAL A 44 -16.40 7.71 -21.13
C VAL A 44 -15.39 7.95 -20.00
N ARG A 45 -14.91 9.19 -19.89
CA ARG A 45 -14.00 9.62 -18.82
C ARG A 45 -14.77 9.81 -17.52
N HIS A 46 -14.25 9.21 -16.46
CA HIS A 46 -14.70 9.42 -15.08
C HIS A 46 -13.61 10.14 -14.30
N ASP A 47 -14.00 11.23 -13.64
CA ASP A 47 -13.09 11.99 -12.78
C ASP A 47 -12.73 11.19 -11.52
N GLY A 48 -11.46 11.26 -11.14
CA GLY A 48 -10.93 10.62 -9.95
C GLY A 48 -11.25 11.37 -8.67
N TYR A 49 -10.80 10.80 -7.55
CA TYR A 49 -10.93 11.44 -6.24
C TYR A 49 -10.21 12.80 -6.19
N LEU A 50 -9.06 12.98 -6.85
CA LEU A 50 -8.35 14.26 -6.84
C LEU A 50 -9.14 15.36 -7.57
N GLN A 51 -9.93 15.00 -8.57
CA GLN A 51 -10.76 15.92 -9.36
C GLN A 51 -12.18 16.11 -8.80
N ASN A 52 -12.47 15.61 -7.58
CA ASN A 52 -13.82 15.62 -6.98
C ASN A 52 -14.89 14.88 -7.80
N GLY A 53 -14.50 13.86 -8.58
CA GLY A 53 -15.47 13.01 -9.29
C GLY A 53 -16.44 12.35 -8.32
N SER A 54 -17.75 12.56 -8.52
CA SER A 54 -18.80 12.16 -7.57
C SER A 54 -18.79 10.65 -7.30
N TYR A 55 -18.58 9.84 -8.33
CA TYR A 55 -18.45 8.39 -8.24
C TYR A 55 -17.24 7.99 -7.38
N ALA A 56 -16.06 8.54 -7.66
CA ALA A 56 -14.84 8.28 -6.89
C ALA A 56 -14.96 8.73 -5.43
N VAL A 57 -15.57 9.90 -5.16
CA VAL A 57 -15.84 10.38 -3.80
C VAL A 57 -16.72 9.40 -3.03
N SER A 58 -17.81 8.95 -3.66
CA SER A 58 -18.73 7.96 -3.08
C SER A 58 -18.03 6.61 -2.83
N ALA A 59 -17.26 6.12 -3.81
CA ALA A 59 -16.51 4.88 -3.72
C ALA A 59 -15.50 4.90 -2.57
N VAL A 60 -14.65 5.94 -2.47
CA VAL A 60 -13.70 6.11 -1.37
C VAL A 60 -14.42 6.17 -0.01
N ALA A 61 -15.56 6.87 0.06
CA ALA A 61 -16.33 6.93 1.31
C ALA A 61 -16.90 5.57 1.73
N ARG A 62 -17.38 4.75 0.78
CA ARG A 62 -17.86 3.38 1.01
C ARG A 62 -16.71 2.45 1.42
N LEU A 63 -15.65 2.39 0.62
CA LEU A 63 -14.45 1.58 0.89
C LEU A 63 -13.86 1.84 2.28
N ARG A 64 -13.77 3.11 2.69
CA ARG A 64 -13.28 3.49 4.03
C ARG A 64 -14.14 2.93 5.16
N ARG A 65 -15.46 2.88 4.98
CA ARG A 65 -16.38 2.30 5.98
C ARG A 65 -16.23 0.79 6.08
N SER A 66 -15.78 0.12 5.02
CA SER A 66 -15.67 -1.34 4.93
C SER A 66 -14.31 -1.89 5.41
N VAL A 67 -13.40 -1.02 5.87
CA VAL A 67 -12.09 -1.42 6.41
C VAL A 67 -12.26 -2.28 7.65
N GLY A 68 -11.73 -3.50 7.61
CA GLY A 68 -11.80 -4.45 8.71
C GLY A 68 -13.13 -5.19 8.83
N HIS A 69 -14.09 -4.91 7.96
CA HIS A 69 -15.27 -5.76 7.77
C HIS A 69 -14.93 -6.99 6.94
N GLU A 70 -15.79 -8.01 7.02
CA GLU A 70 -15.66 -9.21 6.20
C GLU A 70 -15.84 -8.88 4.72
N VAL A 71 -15.05 -9.56 3.88
CA VAL A 71 -15.30 -9.54 2.43
C VAL A 71 -16.68 -10.17 2.21
N GLY A 72 -17.52 -9.50 1.42
CA GLY A 72 -18.91 -9.90 1.24
C GLY A 72 -19.94 -9.02 1.96
N ALA A 73 -19.53 -8.32 3.03
CA ALA A 73 -20.46 -7.56 3.88
C ALA A 73 -21.03 -6.30 3.20
N ASP A 74 -20.36 -5.76 2.20
CA ASP A 74 -20.80 -4.59 1.43
C ASP A 74 -20.62 -4.89 -0.08
N PRO A 75 -21.69 -5.27 -0.79
CA PRO A 75 -21.61 -5.58 -2.23
C PRO A 75 -21.25 -4.37 -3.10
N ASP A 76 -21.49 -3.15 -2.63
CA ASP A 76 -21.30 -1.93 -3.43
C ASP A 76 -19.82 -1.63 -3.73
N ILE A 77 -18.90 -2.29 -3.02
CA ILE A 77 -17.45 -2.12 -3.22
C ILE A 77 -16.82 -3.23 -4.07
N PHE A 78 -17.57 -4.26 -4.47
CA PHE A 78 -17.03 -5.40 -5.20
C PHE A 78 -16.38 -5.02 -6.53
N ALA A 79 -16.92 -4.02 -7.23
CA ALA A 79 -16.34 -3.50 -8.47
C ALA A 79 -14.88 -3.05 -8.31
N TRP A 80 -14.48 -2.70 -7.08
CA TRP A 80 -13.12 -2.28 -6.74
C TRP A 80 -12.29 -3.40 -6.10
N THR A 81 -12.92 -4.24 -5.28
CA THR A 81 -12.19 -5.17 -4.41
C THR A 81 -12.14 -6.60 -4.90
N MET A 82 -12.98 -7.01 -5.85
CA MET A 82 -13.01 -8.37 -6.39
C MET A 82 -12.06 -8.51 -7.58
N PRO A 83 -11.00 -9.32 -7.47
CA PRO A 83 -10.17 -9.68 -8.62
C PRO A 83 -11.00 -10.39 -9.72
N PRO A 84 -10.68 -10.17 -11.00
CA PRO A 84 -11.43 -10.77 -12.11
C PRO A 84 -11.19 -12.27 -12.19
N SER A 85 -12.26 -13.06 -12.04
CA SER A 85 -12.22 -14.53 -11.92
C SER A 85 -11.66 -15.27 -13.14
N GLU A 86 -11.75 -14.65 -14.31
CA GLU A 86 -11.26 -15.14 -15.59
C GLU A 86 -9.74 -14.98 -15.76
N HIS A 87 -9.07 -14.34 -14.79
CA HIS A 87 -7.63 -14.12 -14.76
C HIS A 87 -6.99 -14.82 -13.54
N PRO A 88 -6.67 -16.12 -13.63
CA PRO A 88 -6.08 -16.88 -12.51
C PRO A 88 -4.77 -16.31 -11.98
N GLU A 89 -3.99 -15.61 -12.80
CA GLU A 89 -2.77 -14.91 -12.41
C GLU A 89 -3.02 -13.71 -11.47
N ILE A 90 -4.26 -13.21 -11.44
CA ILE A 90 -4.71 -12.11 -10.57
C ILE A 90 -5.55 -12.66 -9.43
N ALA A 91 -6.55 -13.49 -9.72
CA ALA A 91 -7.56 -13.92 -8.75
C ALA A 91 -7.22 -15.23 -8.01
N GLY A 92 -6.17 -15.94 -8.45
CA GLY A 92 -5.82 -17.25 -7.93
C GLY A 92 -6.82 -18.33 -8.35
N ASP A 93 -6.73 -19.49 -7.71
CA ASP A 93 -7.66 -20.61 -7.92
C ASP A 93 -8.89 -20.45 -7.01
N ILE A 94 -9.86 -19.62 -7.43
CA ILE A 94 -11.09 -19.33 -6.68
C ILE A 94 -11.89 -20.60 -6.39
N SER A 95 -11.80 -21.63 -7.25
CA SER A 95 -12.56 -22.88 -7.10
C SER A 95 -12.25 -23.62 -5.79
N ARG A 96 -11.09 -23.37 -5.18
CA ARG A 96 -10.68 -23.90 -3.88
C ARG A 96 -11.38 -23.25 -2.69
N TYR A 97 -12.11 -22.15 -2.93
CA TYR A 97 -12.74 -21.34 -1.89
C TYR A 97 -14.26 -21.16 -2.14
N PRO A 98 -15.04 -22.25 -2.26
CA PRO A 98 -16.47 -22.15 -2.61
C PRO A 98 -17.37 -21.58 -1.50
N GLN A 99 -16.86 -21.51 -0.26
CA GLN A 99 -17.64 -21.12 0.94
C GLN A 99 -17.15 -19.81 1.58
N GLY A 100 -16.31 -19.05 0.88
CA GLY A 100 -15.79 -17.80 1.41
C GLY A 100 -14.70 -17.20 0.54
N PRO A 101 -14.23 -15.99 0.90
CA PRO A 101 -13.37 -15.23 0.02
C PRO A 101 -11.96 -15.81 -0.07
N SER A 102 -11.39 -15.79 -1.27
CA SER A 102 -10.04 -16.25 -1.58
C SER A 102 -8.96 -15.39 -0.88
N PRO A 103 -7.72 -15.89 -0.76
CA PRO A 103 -6.61 -15.09 -0.25
C PRO A 103 -6.42 -13.77 -1.00
N GLU A 104 -6.56 -13.78 -2.33
CA GLU A 104 -6.45 -12.64 -3.23
C GLU A 104 -7.56 -11.62 -2.97
N GLU A 105 -8.82 -12.06 -2.88
CA GLU A 105 -9.96 -11.20 -2.55
C GLU A 105 -9.79 -10.53 -1.18
N ARG A 106 -9.31 -11.28 -0.18
CA ARG A 106 -9.04 -10.74 1.16
C ARG A 106 -7.91 -9.71 1.15
N ALA A 107 -6.82 -9.98 0.43
CA ALA A 107 -5.69 -9.07 0.33
C ALA A 107 -6.04 -7.80 -0.44
N ALA A 108 -6.77 -7.93 -1.56
CA ALA A 108 -7.28 -6.81 -2.36
C ALA A 108 -8.23 -5.92 -1.53
N HIS A 109 -9.23 -6.53 -0.89
CA HIS A 109 -10.16 -5.83 -0.01
C HIS A 109 -9.43 -5.06 1.08
N ALA A 110 -8.48 -5.69 1.78
CA ALA A 110 -7.72 -5.01 2.82
C ALA A 110 -6.89 -3.85 2.26
N ALA A 111 -6.14 -4.05 1.16
CA ALA A 111 -5.29 -3.02 0.58
C ALA A 111 -6.09 -1.81 0.07
N ILE A 112 -7.17 -2.04 -0.68
CA ILE A 112 -7.95 -0.98 -1.32
C ILE A 112 -8.79 -0.21 -0.29
N THR A 113 -9.33 -0.89 0.73
CA THR A 113 -10.04 -0.20 1.82
C THR A 113 -9.06 0.62 2.67
N LEU A 114 -7.85 0.11 2.95
CA LEU A 114 -6.78 0.87 3.61
C LEU A 114 -6.31 2.06 2.77
N PHE A 115 -6.26 1.93 1.44
CA PHE A 115 -6.02 3.06 0.54
C PHE A 115 -7.09 4.14 0.71
N ALA A 116 -8.37 3.77 0.76
CA ALA A 116 -9.44 4.74 0.95
C ALA A 116 -9.33 5.51 2.28
N VAL A 117 -8.84 4.87 3.36
CA VAL A 117 -8.52 5.56 4.62
C VAL A 117 -7.40 6.59 4.42
N HIS A 118 -6.33 6.16 3.75
CA HIS A 118 -5.14 6.96 3.50
C HIS A 118 -5.48 8.19 2.65
N GLN A 119 -6.21 8.00 1.56
CA GLN A 119 -6.56 9.05 0.60
C GLN A 119 -7.62 10.04 1.13
N GLN A 120 -8.50 9.61 2.04
CA GLN A 120 -9.62 10.44 2.50
C GLN A 120 -9.15 11.82 2.97
N SER A 121 -9.81 12.87 2.50
CA SER A 121 -9.51 14.28 2.84
C SER A 121 -8.18 14.80 2.30
N ASN A 122 -7.43 14.02 1.52
CA ASN A 122 -6.31 14.50 0.73
C ASN A 122 -6.74 14.60 -0.74
N ARG A 123 -6.94 15.83 -1.22
CA ARG A 123 -7.30 16.12 -2.62
C ARG A 123 -6.13 16.65 -3.44
N ALA A 124 -5.01 16.94 -2.78
CA ALA A 124 -3.87 17.59 -3.44
C ALA A 124 -2.92 16.56 -4.07
N ILE A 125 -2.74 15.42 -3.41
CA ILE A 125 -1.78 14.39 -3.85
C ILE A 125 -2.36 12.98 -3.67
N SER A 126 -1.93 12.07 -4.54
CA SER A 126 -2.23 10.64 -4.40
C SER A 126 -1.41 10.04 -3.26
N MET A 127 -2.06 9.24 -2.41
CA MET A 127 -1.40 8.42 -1.38
C MET A 127 -0.97 7.06 -1.92
N HIS A 128 -1.25 6.78 -3.19
CA HIS A 128 -0.62 5.73 -3.96
C HIS A 128 0.52 6.30 -4.80
N THR A 129 1.67 5.65 -4.77
CA THR A 129 2.77 5.88 -5.72
C THR A 129 3.15 4.59 -6.45
N ASP A 130 3.57 4.73 -7.71
CA ASP A 130 4.17 3.65 -8.50
C ASP A 130 5.65 3.44 -8.20
N SER A 131 6.29 4.41 -7.53
CA SER A 131 7.65 4.27 -7.03
C SER A 131 7.76 3.07 -6.09
N ASN A 132 8.98 2.55 -5.94
CA ASN A 132 9.25 1.36 -5.12
C ASN A 132 9.26 1.68 -3.60
N VAL A 133 8.22 2.36 -3.12
CA VAL A 133 8.02 2.71 -1.71
C VAL A 133 7.18 1.61 -1.06
N SER A 134 7.84 0.63 -0.46
CA SER A 134 7.18 -0.41 0.31
C SER A 134 6.59 0.13 1.61
N PHE A 135 5.73 -0.65 2.25
CA PHE A 135 5.14 -0.27 3.53
C PHE A 135 6.19 -0.15 4.64
N GLY A 136 7.14 -1.08 4.69
CA GLY A 136 8.27 -1.02 5.63
C GLY A 136 9.13 0.22 5.41
N ARG A 137 9.44 0.56 4.15
CA ARG A 137 10.21 1.75 3.79
C ARG A 137 9.54 3.03 4.29
N ALA A 138 8.26 3.20 3.99
CA ALA A 138 7.50 4.38 4.39
C ALA A 138 7.42 4.56 5.91
N ILE A 139 7.26 3.47 6.66
CA ILE A 139 7.25 3.50 8.13
C ILE A 139 8.65 3.80 8.69
N GLY A 140 9.71 3.25 8.08
CA GLY A 140 11.09 3.55 8.45
C GLY A 140 11.43 5.02 8.29
N SER A 141 11.08 5.61 7.14
CA SER A 141 11.24 7.05 6.92
C SER A 141 10.43 7.88 7.91
N MET A 142 9.14 7.56 8.10
CA MET A 142 8.26 8.26 9.04
C MET A 142 8.74 8.21 10.50
N ALA A 143 9.39 7.13 10.90
CA ALA A 143 9.82 6.92 12.28
C ALA A 143 11.01 7.82 12.65
N CYS A 144 11.92 8.10 11.71
CA CYS A 144 13.10 8.91 11.97
C CYS A 144 12.74 10.35 12.36
N GLY A 145 13.25 10.81 13.50
CA GLY A 145 12.99 12.17 13.99
C GLY A 145 11.55 12.41 14.49
N ASN A 146 10.71 11.37 14.56
CA ASN A 146 9.36 11.49 15.07
C ASN A 146 9.36 11.47 16.61
N PHE A 147 8.62 12.38 17.25
CA PHE A 147 8.50 12.40 18.72
C PHE A 147 7.91 11.11 19.32
N ASN A 148 7.20 10.31 18.52
CA ASN A 148 6.62 9.03 18.92
C ASN A 148 7.25 7.85 18.17
N GLU A 149 8.55 7.92 17.89
CA GLU A 149 9.30 6.86 17.21
C GLU A 149 9.09 5.47 17.83
N ASP A 150 9.25 5.35 19.15
CA ASP A 150 9.07 4.09 19.88
C ASP A 150 7.66 3.50 19.70
N GLY A 151 6.65 4.36 19.69
CA GLY A 151 5.26 3.97 19.46
C GLY A 151 5.03 3.47 18.03
N ILE A 152 5.66 4.09 17.04
CA ILE A 152 5.62 3.66 15.62
C ILE A 152 6.28 2.29 15.47
N ARG A 153 7.50 2.13 15.99
CA ARG A 153 8.26 0.87 15.97
C ARG A 153 7.48 -0.25 16.64
N GLY A 154 6.99 -0.03 17.87
CA GLY A 154 6.19 -1.01 18.58
C GLY A 154 4.87 -1.36 17.87
N MET A 155 4.26 -0.42 17.13
CA MET A 155 3.08 -0.72 16.31
C MET A 155 3.43 -1.59 15.10
N PHE A 156 4.57 -1.32 14.47
CA PHE A 156 5.07 -2.09 13.34
C PHE A 156 5.48 -3.52 13.75
N ASP A 157 6.04 -3.70 14.93
CA ASP A 157 6.34 -5.02 15.47
C ASP A 157 5.07 -5.83 15.73
N ARG A 158 4.05 -5.21 16.34
CA ARG A 158 2.74 -5.86 16.55
C ARG A 158 2.05 -6.23 15.23
N LEU A 159 2.19 -5.42 14.20
CA LEU A 159 1.71 -5.76 12.86
C LEU A 159 2.38 -7.02 12.32
N GLN A 160 3.71 -7.08 12.39
CA GLN A 160 4.49 -8.21 11.87
C GLN A 160 4.20 -9.52 12.63
N THR A 161 3.89 -9.41 13.92
CA THR A 161 3.62 -10.54 14.82
C THR A 161 2.13 -10.82 15.04
N ALA A 162 1.25 -10.16 14.29
CA ALA A 162 -0.20 -10.35 14.42
C ALA A 162 -0.60 -11.82 14.20
N ASN A 163 -1.42 -12.34 15.10
CA ASN A 163 -1.84 -13.75 15.10
C ASN A 163 -3.14 -13.99 14.31
N SER A 164 -3.80 -12.91 13.89
CA SER A 164 -5.02 -12.98 13.08
C SER A 164 -5.04 -11.90 12.01
N TRP A 165 -5.81 -12.17 10.94
CA TRP A 165 -6.02 -11.21 9.86
C TRP A 165 -6.65 -9.90 10.36
N LYS A 166 -7.59 -10.00 11.31
CA LYS A 166 -8.28 -8.84 11.89
C LYS A 166 -7.30 -7.94 12.64
N GLU A 167 -6.40 -8.52 13.44
CA GLU A 167 -5.35 -7.76 14.12
C GLU A 167 -4.37 -7.12 13.13
N LEU A 168 -3.95 -7.87 12.11
CA LEU A 168 -3.06 -7.36 11.08
C LEU A 168 -3.66 -6.12 10.40
N VAL A 169 -4.90 -6.20 9.92
CA VAL A 169 -5.59 -5.07 9.27
C VAL A 169 -5.78 -3.91 10.24
N ARG A 170 -6.09 -4.18 11.52
CA ARG A 170 -6.20 -3.13 12.56
C ARG A 170 -4.88 -2.39 12.76
N HIS A 171 -3.77 -3.11 12.91
CA HIS A 171 -2.45 -2.50 13.08
C HIS A 171 -2.00 -1.75 11.82
N ALA A 172 -2.27 -2.30 10.63
CA ALA A 172 -1.99 -1.63 9.37
C ALA A 172 -2.78 -0.32 9.24
N ARG A 173 -4.07 -0.31 9.61
CA ARG A 173 -4.91 0.89 9.62
C ARG A 173 -4.34 1.98 10.53
N SER A 174 -3.84 1.61 11.71
CA SER A 174 -3.21 2.57 12.61
C SER A 174 -1.97 3.21 11.98
N LEU A 175 -1.08 2.41 11.39
CA LEU A 175 0.12 2.91 10.70
C LEU A 175 -0.22 3.75 9.47
N ILE A 176 -1.21 3.33 8.67
CA ILE A 176 -1.72 4.10 7.52
C ILE A 176 -2.28 5.46 7.96
N SER A 177 -2.92 5.54 9.13
CA SER A 177 -3.43 6.80 9.66
C SER A 177 -2.30 7.76 10.06
N LEU A 178 -1.16 7.24 10.50
CA LEU A 178 0.04 8.04 10.76
C LEU A 178 0.68 8.50 9.44
N LEU A 179 0.88 7.61 8.48
CA LEU A 179 1.40 7.95 7.15
C LEU A 179 0.54 9.02 6.46
N LYS A 180 -0.78 8.91 6.59
CA LYS A 180 -1.73 9.92 6.11
C LYS A 180 -1.48 11.30 6.69
N ARG A 181 -1.19 11.39 7.99
CA ARG A 181 -0.91 12.68 8.66
C ARG A 181 0.38 13.29 8.11
N GLU A 182 1.41 12.48 7.94
CA GLU A 182 2.69 12.90 7.37
C GLU A 182 2.68 13.00 5.83
N ARG A 183 1.55 12.68 5.19
CA ARG A 183 1.35 12.69 3.73
C ARG A 183 2.33 11.79 2.94
N ILE A 184 2.73 10.67 3.54
CA ILE A 184 3.69 9.74 2.94
C ILE A 184 2.94 8.69 2.11
N ALA A 185 3.06 8.77 0.79
CA ALA A 185 2.46 7.79 -0.13
C ALA A 185 3.18 6.44 -0.10
N ILE A 186 2.46 5.36 -0.40
CA ILE A 186 3.04 4.00 -0.54
C ILE A 186 2.62 3.34 -1.85
N ASN A 187 3.36 2.31 -2.26
CA ASN A 187 2.94 1.46 -3.36
C ASN A 187 1.95 0.40 -2.87
N TYR A 188 0.65 0.65 -3.11
CA TYR A 188 -0.43 -0.25 -2.70
C TYR A 188 -0.44 -1.58 -3.46
N GLY A 189 0.16 -1.65 -4.64
CA GLY A 189 0.39 -2.92 -5.35
C GLY A 189 1.37 -3.81 -4.59
N LEU A 190 2.49 -3.25 -4.12
CA LEU A 190 3.46 -3.98 -3.28
C LEU A 190 2.82 -4.38 -1.96
N PHE A 191 2.10 -3.45 -1.33
CA PHE A 191 1.41 -3.71 -0.08
C PHE A 191 0.40 -4.86 -0.20
N ALA A 192 -0.41 -4.89 -1.26
CA ALA A 192 -1.36 -5.97 -1.50
C ALA A 192 -0.66 -7.33 -1.70
N GLN A 193 0.43 -7.37 -2.46
CA GLN A 193 1.22 -8.60 -2.64
C GLN A 193 1.82 -9.11 -1.34
N ASP A 194 2.27 -8.20 -0.47
CA ASP A 194 2.80 -8.53 0.84
C ASP A 194 1.70 -9.08 1.74
N LEU A 195 0.53 -8.45 1.74
CA LEU A 195 -0.66 -8.92 2.43
C LEU A 195 -1.09 -10.32 1.99
N LEU A 196 -1.06 -10.60 0.67
CA LEU A 196 -1.34 -11.93 0.12
C LEU A 196 -0.29 -12.95 0.59
N SER A 197 0.98 -12.61 0.49
CA SER A 197 2.10 -13.49 0.88
C SER A 197 2.14 -13.79 2.39
N LEU A 198 1.71 -12.85 3.23
CA LEU A 198 1.55 -13.05 4.68
C LEU A 198 0.50 -14.10 5.04
N ARG A 199 -0.48 -14.34 4.16
CA ARG A 199 -1.50 -15.40 4.31
C ARG A 199 -1.07 -16.74 3.73
N GLY A 200 0.05 -16.78 3.01
CA GLY A 200 0.57 -17.99 2.42
C GLY A 200 1.20 -18.92 3.46
N THR A 201 2.20 -19.67 3.01
CA THR A 201 3.01 -20.52 3.89
C THR A 201 3.80 -19.69 4.91
N ARG A 202 4.23 -20.32 6.01
CA ARG A 202 5.11 -19.69 7.01
C ARG A 202 6.37 -19.07 6.39
N ASN A 203 6.94 -19.73 5.37
CA ASN A 203 8.12 -19.23 4.67
C ASN A 203 7.83 -17.95 3.88
N GLN A 204 6.70 -17.89 3.17
CA GLN A 204 6.26 -16.68 2.47
C GLN A 204 6.01 -15.53 3.45
N ALA A 205 5.31 -15.80 4.56
CA ALA A 205 5.07 -14.79 5.58
C ALA A 205 6.38 -14.26 6.21
N ASN A 206 7.33 -15.14 6.51
CA ASN A 206 8.65 -14.75 7.04
C ASN A 206 9.51 -14.00 6.03
N ALA A 207 9.37 -14.29 4.73
CA ALA A 207 10.03 -13.53 3.68
C ALA A 207 9.52 -12.08 3.66
N VAL A 208 8.20 -11.86 3.77
CA VAL A 208 7.62 -10.51 3.87
C VAL A 208 8.10 -9.78 5.13
N ARG A 209 8.10 -10.43 6.29
CA ARG A 209 8.59 -9.81 7.55
C ARG A 209 10.05 -9.39 7.44
N THR A 210 10.91 -10.27 6.91
CA THR A 210 12.33 -9.96 6.66
C THR A 210 12.48 -8.77 5.73
N LEU A 211 11.69 -8.73 4.66
CA LEU A 211 11.72 -7.66 3.68
C LEU A 211 11.28 -6.32 4.28
N TRP A 212 10.14 -6.31 4.97
CA TRP A 212 9.64 -5.14 5.69
C TRP A 212 10.65 -4.61 6.72
N GLY A 213 11.30 -5.50 7.47
CA GLY A 213 12.35 -5.13 8.41
C GLY A 213 13.57 -4.52 7.73
N ARG A 214 14.04 -5.09 6.61
CA ARG A 214 15.16 -4.53 5.83
C ARG A 214 14.83 -3.16 5.24
N ASP A 215 13.66 -3.04 4.61
CA ASP A 215 13.19 -1.79 4.01
C ASP A 215 13.05 -0.69 5.08
N PHE A 216 12.51 -1.03 6.25
CA PHE A 216 12.42 -0.12 7.39
C PHE A 216 13.81 0.37 7.83
N GLN A 217 14.75 -0.55 8.07
CA GLN A 217 16.08 -0.19 8.57
C GLN A 217 16.93 0.57 7.54
N SER A 218 16.74 0.26 6.26
CA SER A 218 17.38 1.01 5.17
C SER A 218 16.85 2.44 5.11
N ALA A 219 15.53 2.62 5.10
CA ALA A 219 14.90 3.95 5.05
C ALA A 219 15.24 4.79 6.28
N TYR A 220 15.14 4.21 7.48
CA TYR A 220 15.44 4.91 8.72
C TYR A 220 16.88 5.46 8.74
N ARG A 221 17.86 4.65 8.31
CA ARG A 221 19.26 5.08 8.24
C ARG A 221 19.49 6.16 7.19
N HIS A 222 18.81 6.09 6.05
CA HIS A 222 18.89 7.11 5.01
C HIS A 222 18.42 8.47 5.55
N GLU A 223 17.22 8.53 6.14
CA GLU A 223 16.71 9.77 6.74
C GLU A 223 17.62 10.29 7.86
N GLN A 224 18.21 9.39 8.64
CA GLN A 224 19.14 9.78 9.70
C GLN A 224 20.39 10.47 9.12
N MET A 225 21.00 9.89 8.08
CA MET A 225 22.16 10.48 7.40
C MET A 225 21.82 11.84 6.76
N GLU A 226 20.65 11.97 6.14
CA GLU A 226 20.20 13.23 5.56
C GLU A 226 19.98 14.32 6.60
N ARG A 227 19.52 13.96 7.81
CA ARG A 227 19.34 14.90 8.92
C ARG A 227 20.68 15.30 9.53
N ASP A 228 21.56 14.34 9.79
CA ASP A 228 22.88 14.60 10.37
C ASP A 228 23.73 15.48 9.42
N GLY A 229 23.64 15.26 8.10
CA GLY A 229 24.32 16.07 7.08
C GLY A 229 23.73 17.46 6.83
N GLN A 230 22.56 17.79 7.38
CA GLN A 230 21.97 19.14 7.35
C GLN A 230 22.34 19.95 8.61
N GLU A 231 22.87 19.30 9.64
CA GLU A 231 23.29 19.93 10.90
C GLU A 231 24.78 20.35 10.90
N GLU A 232 25.55 19.98 9.87
CA GLU A 232 26.94 20.40 9.59
C GLU A 232 27.03 21.59 8.60
#